data_AF-A0A6P0M7A4-F1
#
_entry.id   AF-A0A6P0M7A4-F1
#
_cell.length_a   1.000
_cell.length_b   1.000
_cell.length_c   1.000
_cell.angle_alpha   90.00
_cell.angle_beta   90.00
_cell.angle_gamma   90.00
#
_symmetry.space_group_name_H-M   'P 1'
#
loop_
_entity.id
_entity.type
_entity.pdbx_description
1 polymer ?
#
loop_
_entity_poly.entity_id
_entity_poly.type
_entity_poly.pdbx_seq_one_letter_code
_entity_poly.pdbx_strand_id
1 'polypeptide(L)' 'LRDMDYYLRLITYGIVAGDTTPIEEIGLVGAKEMYKSLGTSIDAVAESVRCMKGIATGMMSGDDAAEAATYFDYVIGGLL' A
#
# COMPACT_ATOMS: atom_id res chain seq x y z
N LEU A 1 -0.38 -11.87 5.67
CA LEU A 1 0.37 -12.19 4.43
C LEU A 1 -0.46 -11.96 3.18
N ARG A 2 -1.65 -12.57 3.03
CA ARG A 2 -2.54 -12.32 1.87
C ARG A 2 -2.82 -10.83 1.62
N ASP A 3 -3.18 -10.08 2.67
CA ASP A 3 -3.47 -8.65 2.52
C ASP A 3 -2.27 -7.85 2.00
N MET A 4 -1.04 -8.24 2.37
CA MET A 4 0.17 -7.59 1.87
C MET A 4 0.37 -7.83 0.38
N ASP A 5 0.07 -9.04 -0.10
CA ASP A 5 0.06 -9.36 -1.52
C ASP A 5 -1.00 -8.54 -2.28
N TYR A 6 -2.17 -8.34 -1.68
CA TYR A 6 -3.19 -7.46 -2.26
C TYR A 6 -2.74 -5.99 -2.36
N TYR A 7 -2.15 -5.42 -1.31
CA TYR A 7 -1.62 -4.06 -1.37
C TYR A 7 -0.47 -3.95 -2.38
N LEU A 8 0.44 -4.93 -2.43
CA LEU A 8 1.52 -4.94 -3.41
C LEU A 8 0.96 -4.94 -4.85
N ARG A 9 -0.05 -5.76 -5.11
CA ARG A 9 -0.74 -5.79 -6.41
C ARG A 9 -1.46 -4.47 -6.74
N LEU A 10 -2.10 -3.84 -5.77
CA LEU A 10 -2.74 -2.54 -5.99
C LEU A 10 -1.71 -1.44 -6.26
N ILE A 11 -0.57 -1.48 -5.57
CA ILE A 11 0.54 -0.56 -5.81
C ILE A 11 1.08 -0.71 -7.23
N THR A 12 1.26 -1.94 -7.73
CA THR A 12 1.69 -2.14 -9.12
C THR A 12 0.66 -1.66 -10.14
N TYR A 13 -0.64 -1.74 -9.83
CA TYR A 13 -1.68 -1.14 -10.66
C TYR A 13 -1.59 0.38 -10.69
N GLY A 14 -1.38 1.02 -9.53
CA GLY A 14 -1.17 2.47 -9.45
C GLY A 14 0.04 2.93 -10.27
N ILE A 15 1.17 2.22 -10.16
CA ILE A 15 2.39 2.50 -10.94
C ILE A 15 2.10 2.44 -12.45
N VAL A 16 1.42 1.38 -12.92
CA VAL A 16 1.12 1.23 -14.36
C VAL A 16 0.08 2.25 -14.84
N ALA A 17 -0.89 2.62 -13.99
CA ALA A 17 -1.88 3.65 -14.29
C ALA A 17 -1.28 5.06 -14.29
N GLY A 18 -0.18 5.27 -13.54
CA GLY A 18 0.41 6.59 -13.32
C GLY A 18 -0.37 7.46 -12.33
N ASP A 19 -1.29 6.88 -11.56
CA ASP A 19 -2.10 7.55 -10.55
C ASP A 19 -2.48 6.62 -9.38
N THR A 20 -3.13 7.17 -8.37
CA THR A 20 -3.54 6.43 -7.16
C THR A 20 -4.97 5.90 -7.21
N THR A 21 -5.70 6.12 -8.30
CA THR A 21 -7.13 5.78 -8.39
C THR A 21 -7.41 4.29 -8.15
N PRO A 22 -6.65 3.32 -8.74
CA PRO A 22 -6.85 1.91 -8.45
C PRO A 22 -6.63 1.54 -6.99
N ILE A 23 -5.70 2.23 -6.31
CA ILE A 23 -5.39 2.02 -4.91
C ILE A 23 -6.51 2.55 -4.03
N GLU A 24 -6.98 3.76 -4.32
CA GLU A 24 -8.02 4.44 -3.54
C GLU A 24 -9.35 3.69 -3.61
N GLU A 25 -9.84 3.44 -4.83
CA GLU A 25 -11.17 2.87 -5.06
C GLU A 25 -11.29 1.42 -4.56
N ILE A 26 -10.20 0.64 -4.62
CA ILE A 26 -10.22 -0.79 -4.29
C ILE A 26 -9.68 -1.06 -2.89
N GLY A 27 -8.64 -0.33 -2.47
CA GLY A 27 -7.84 -0.67 -1.30
C GLY A 27 -8.03 0.24 -0.08
N LEU A 28 -8.55 1.45 -0.25
CA LEU A 28 -8.62 2.44 0.84
C LEU A 28 -10.05 2.85 1.19
N VAL A 29 -10.91 3.08 0.19
CA VAL A 29 -12.32 3.42 0.44
C VAL A 29 -13.00 2.27 1.20
N GLY A 30 -13.43 2.54 2.44
CA GLY A 30 -14.08 1.55 3.31
C GLY A 30 -13.12 0.60 4.05
N ALA A 31 -11.80 0.72 3.87
CA ALA A 31 -10.82 -0.16 4.51
C ALA A 31 -10.84 -0.04 6.04
N LYS A 32 -11.05 1.19 6.57
CA LYS A 32 -11.09 1.47 8.01
C LYS A 32 -12.27 0.79 8.68
N GLU A 33 -13.44 0.88 8.09
CA GLU A 33 -14.66 0.21 8.53
C GLU A 33 -14.51 -1.31 8.46
N MET A 34 -13.93 -1.83 7.37
CA MET A 34 -13.68 -3.25 7.18
C MET A 34 -12.75 -3.81 8.27
N TYR A 35 -11.55 -3.23 8.46
CA TYR A 35 -10.60 -3.72 9.45
C TYR A 35 -11.11 -3.61 10.88
N LYS A 36 -11.82 -2.52 11.20
CA LYS A 36 -12.50 -2.36 12.48
C LYS A 36 -13.54 -3.46 12.71
N SER A 37 -14.35 -3.78 11.71
CA SER A 37 -15.36 -4.85 11.79
C SER A 37 -14.73 -6.24 11.95
N LEU A 38 -13.54 -6.46 11.37
CA LEU A 38 -12.80 -7.72 11.48
C LEU A 38 -11.94 -7.81 12.76
N GLY A 39 -11.91 -6.75 13.59
CA GLY A 39 -11.07 -6.70 14.78
C GLY A 39 -9.57 -6.68 14.48
N THR A 40 -9.19 -6.28 13.26
CA THR A 40 -7.79 -6.21 12.82
C THR A 40 -7.24 -4.81 13.07
N SER A 41 -6.03 -4.72 13.63
CA SER A 41 -5.36 -3.43 13.82
C SER A 41 -4.94 -2.84 12.49
N ILE A 42 -5.56 -1.74 12.08
CA ILE A 42 -5.23 -1.04 10.84
C ILE A 42 -3.81 -0.44 10.88
N ASP A 43 -3.35 0.00 12.06
CA ASP A 43 -1.98 0.49 12.27
C ASP A 43 -0.96 -0.61 11.99
N ALA A 44 -1.27 -1.86 12.36
CA ALA A 44 -0.40 -3.00 12.07
C ALA A 44 -0.38 -3.34 10.57
N VAL A 45 -1.48 -3.11 9.85
CA VAL A 45 -1.53 -3.26 8.39
C VAL A 45 -0.67 -2.17 7.74
N ALA A 46 -0.80 -0.91 8.17
CA ALA A 46 0.02 0.20 7.70
C ALA A 46 1.52 -0.04 7.95
N GLU A 47 1.88 -0.54 9.13
CA GLU A 47 3.28 -0.89 9.45
C GLU A 47 3.80 -2.05 8.60
N SER A 48 2.95 -3.02 8.28
CA SER A 48 3.32 -4.12 7.38
C SER A 48 3.59 -3.61 5.96
N VAL A 49 2.81 -2.63 5.47
CA VAL A 49 3.06 -1.95 4.19
C VAL A 49 4.35 -1.13 4.24
N ARG A 50 4.64 -0.46 5.37
CA ARG A 50 5.91 0.25 5.59
C ARG A 50 7.13 -0.67 5.54
N CYS A 51 7.05 -1.84 6.18
CA CYS A 51 8.10 -2.86 6.08
C CYS A 51 8.28 -3.34 4.63
N MET A 52 7.18 -3.57 3.93
CA MET A 52 7.19 -4.00 2.53
C MET A 52 7.81 -2.95 1.60
N LYS A 53 7.52 -1.66 1.81
CA LYS A 53 8.19 -0.55 1.12
C LYS A 53 9.72 -0.65 1.26
N GLY A 54 10.22 -0.86 2.47
CA GLY A 54 11.65 -0.96 2.73
C GLY A 54 12.33 -2.11 1.98
N ILE A 55 11.67 -3.27 1.89
CA ILE A 55 12.19 -4.43 1.15
C ILE A 55 12.12 -4.17 -0.36
N ALA A 56 10.97 -3.73 -0.87
CA ALA A 56 10.75 -3.53 -2.30
C ALA A 56 11.67 -2.45 -2.89
N THR A 57 11.76 -1.29 -2.23
CA THR A 57 12.63 -0.20 -2.68
C THR A 57 14.12 -0.56 -2.62
N GLY A 58 14.52 -1.43 -1.67
CA GLY A 58 15.88 -1.97 -1.60
C GLY A 58 16.26 -2.92 -2.75
N MET A 59 15.28 -3.38 -3.55
CA MET A 59 15.50 -4.23 -4.71
C MET A 59 15.50 -3.45 -6.05
N MET A 60 15.32 -2.14 -6.00
CA MET A 60 15.12 -1.27 -7.17
C MET A 60 16.31 -0.31 -7.37
N SER A 61 16.39 0.29 -8.56
CA SER A 61 17.31 1.42 -8.80
C SER A 61 16.83 2.67 -8.04
N GLY A 62 17.70 3.67 -7.84
CA GLY A 62 17.36 4.84 -7.03
C GLY A 62 16.12 5.61 -7.52
N ASP A 63 16.00 5.79 -8.83
CA ASP A 63 14.87 6.50 -9.45
C ASP A 63 13.59 5.67 -9.36
N ASP A 64 13.65 4.38 -9.73
CA ASP A 64 12.52 3.46 -9.63
C ASP A 64 12.02 3.32 -8.18
N ALA A 65 12.96 3.26 -7.22
CA ALA A 65 12.64 3.17 -5.81
C ALA A 65 11.95 4.44 -5.31
N ALA A 66 12.40 5.63 -5.75
CA ALA A 66 11.78 6.90 -5.38
C ALA A 66 10.36 7.01 -5.94
N GLU A 67 10.14 6.58 -7.19
CA GLU A 67 8.81 6.55 -7.80
C GLU A 67 7.90 5.53 -7.11
N ALA A 68 8.33 4.29 -6.94
CA ALA A 68 7.51 3.26 -6.27
C ALA A 68 7.17 3.66 -4.83
N ALA A 69 8.10 4.31 -4.11
CA ALA A 69 7.92 4.74 -2.74
C ALA A 69 6.70 5.67 -2.54
N THR A 70 6.35 6.50 -3.52
CA THR A 70 5.20 7.43 -3.38
C THR A 70 3.88 6.69 -3.30
N TYR A 71 3.72 5.59 -4.03
CA TYR A 71 2.52 4.75 -3.99
C TYR A 71 2.40 3.99 -2.67
N PHE A 72 3.53 3.49 -2.14
CA PHE A 72 3.56 2.91 -0.79
C PHE A 72 3.16 3.93 0.28
N ASP A 73 3.70 5.15 0.21
CA ASP A 73 3.39 6.21 1.17
C ASP A 73 1.92 6.63 1.11
N TYR A 74 1.33 6.64 -0.09
CA TYR A 74 -0.10 6.89 -0.26
C TYR A 74 -0.96 5.84 0.43
N VAL A 75 -0.64 4.54 0.26
CA VAL A 75 -1.33 3.45 0.99
C VAL A 75 -1.18 3.60 2.50
N ILE A 76 0.05 3.84 2.98
CA ILE A 76 0.33 3.99 4.42
C ILE A 76 -0.46 5.17 5.00
N GLY A 77 -0.48 6.30 4.30
CA GLY A 77 -1.25 7.47 4.69
C GLY A 77 -2.76 7.24 4.69
N GLY A 78 -3.28 6.46 3.74
CA GLY A 78 -4.70 6.12 3.70
C GLY A 78 -5.16 5.15 4.79
N LEU A 79 -4.24 4.38 5.39
CA LEU A 79 -4.53 3.42 6.45
C LEU A 79 -4.44 4.02 7.87
N LEU A 80 -3.84 5.20 8.04
CA LEU A 80 -3.69 5.89 9.33
C LEU A 80 -4.80 6.96 9.50
#